data_AF-A0A218QWM4-F1
#
_entry.id   AF-A0A218QWM4-F1
#
_cell.length_a   1.000
_cell.length_b   1.000
_cell.length_c   1.000
_cell.angle_alpha   90.00
_cell.angle_beta   90.00
_cell.angle_gamma   90.00
#
_symmetry.space_group_name_H-M   'P 1'
#
loop_
_entity.id
_entity.type
_entity.pdbx_description
1 polymer ?
#
loop_
_entity_poly.entity_id
_entity_poly.type
_entity_poly.pdbx_seq_one_letter_code
_entity_poly.pdbx_strand_id
1 'polypeptide(L)'
;MNISKSTNITITPSSYLSCFTNENLGTATLYLNGESESIAIQFNPDNLPVLETLISELRKLETHSQQLKLQDLQHQISQLDLSLDSNVNGNCKAILSAGESF
;
A
#
# COMPACT_ATOMS: atom_id res chain seq x y z
N MET A 1 10.63 19.14 31.81
CA MET A 1 10.55 19.01 30.35
C MET A 1 10.34 17.52 30.05
N ASN A 2 9.13 17.11 29.64
CA ASN A 2 8.87 15.70 29.32
C ASN A 2 9.37 15.42 27.91
N ILE A 3 10.39 14.58 27.78
CA ILE A 3 10.94 14.15 26.51
C ILE A 3 10.11 12.94 26.08
N SER A 4 9.20 13.13 25.11
CA SER A 4 8.51 12.01 24.47
C SER A 4 9.50 11.27 23.59
N LYS A 5 9.80 10.01 23.93
CA LYS A 5 10.55 9.11 23.05
C LYS A 5 9.57 8.34 22.17
N SER A 6 9.74 8.43 20.87
CA SER A 6 9.03 7.61 19.89
C SER A 6 9.99 6.61 19.28
N THR A 7 9.55 5.36 19.13
CA THR A 7 10.26 4.33 18.38
C THR A 7 9.49 4.08 17.08
N ASN A 8 10.16 4.22 15.94
CA ASN A 8 9.59 3.86 14.64
C ASN A 8 9.83 2.37 14.40
N ILE A 9 8.77 1.64 14.09
CA ILE A 9 8.85 0.22 13.77
C ILE A 9 8.46 0.08 12.30
N THR A 10 9.41 -0.32 11.47
CA THR A 10 9.16 -0.58 10.05
C THR A 10 8.73 -2.03 9.88
N ILE A 11 7.50 -2.24 9.42
CA ILE A 11 6.98 -3.57 9.09
C ILE A 11 7.31 -3.83 7.61
N THR A 12 8.20 -4.79 7.37
CA THR A 12 8.55 -5.29 6.04
C THR A 12 7.66 -6.47 5.64
N PRO A 13 7.62 -6.90 4.36
CA PRO A 13 6.82 -8.05 3.94
C PRO A 13 7.15 -9.37 4.65
N SER A 14 8.36 -9.52 5.19
CA SER A 14 8.80 -10.67 5.99
C SER A 14 8.47 -10.55 7.47
N SER A 15 7.96 -9.39 7.91
CA SER A 15 7.65 -9.16 9.32
C SER A 15 6.44 -9.97 9.77
N TYR A 16 6.51 -10.48 10.99
CA TYR A 16 5.43 -11.24 11.62
C TYR A 16 4.91 -10.51 12.86
N LEU A 17 3.58 -10.43 12.96
CA LEU A 17 2.87 -9.82 14.07
C LEU A 17 1.98 -10.87 14.74
N SER A 18 2.15 -11.04 16.04
CA SER A 18 1.31 -11.92 16.85
C SER A 18 0.95 -11.28 18.18
N CYS A 19 -0.24 -11.59 18.67
CA CYS A 19 -0.70 -11.12 19.97
C CYS A 19 -1.13 -12.33 20.80
N PHE A 20 -0.66 -12.38 22.04
CA PHE A 20 -1.01 -13.44 22.99
C PHE A 20 -1.46 -12.84 24.31
N THR A 21 -2.55 -13.38 24.85
CA THR A 21 -2.99 -13.13 26.22
C THR A 21 -2.37 -14.17 27.15
N ASN A 22 -1.72 -13.71 28.21
CA ASN A 22 -1.28 -14.53 29.31
C ASN A 22 -2.26 -14.35 30.47
N GLU A 23 -3.20 -15.30 30.58
CA GLU A 23 -4.26 -15.27 31.59
C GLU A 23 -3.71 -15.34 33.02
N ASN A 24 -2.59 -16.04 33.25
CA ASN A 24 -1.98 -16.17 34.56
C ASN A 24 -1.36 -14.86 35.06
N LEU A 25 -0.89 -14.02 34.14
CA LEU A 25 -0.27 -12.73 34.46
C LEU A 25 -1.21 -11.54 34.24
N GLY A 26 -2.43 -11.78 33.75
CA GLY A 26 -3.37 -10.71 33.40
C GLY A 26 -2.79 -9.72 32.39
N THR A 27 -1.96 -10.18 31.46
CA THR A 27 -1.27 -9.33 30.46
C THR A 27 -1.53 -9.81 29.04
N ALA A 28 -1.59 -8.88 28.10
CA ALA A 28 -1.51 -9.17 26.68
C ALA A 28 -0.15 -8.71 26.15
N THR A 29 0.44 -9.46 25.23
CA THR A 29 1.73 -9.15 24.62
C THR A 29 1.61 -9.15 23.11
N LEU A 30 1.93 -8.01 22.49
CA LEU A 30 2.07 -7.85 21.05
C LEU A 30 3.54 -8.06 20.69
N TYR A 31 3.82 -9.10 19.91
CA TYR A 31 5.12 -9.36 19.32
C TYR A 31 5.17 -8.82 17.90
N LEU A 32 6.15 -7.95 17.67
CA LEU A 32 6.47 -7.34 16.38
C LEU A 32 7.85 -7.87 15.99
N ASN A 33 7.89 -8.83 15.08
CA ASN A 33 9.15 -9.41 14.63
C ASN A 33 9.48 -8.89 13.23
N GLY A 34 10.46 -8.01 13.14
CA GLY A 34 11.04 -7.54 11.89
C GLY A 34 12.26 -8.35 11.47
N GLU A 35 12.86 -7.99 10.34
CA GLU A 35 14.05 -8.68 9.82
C GLU A 35 15.30 -8.43 10.68
N SER A 36 15.43 -7.21 11.21
CA SER A 36 16.59 -6.78 12.00
C SER A 36 16.34 -6.74 13.51
N GLU A 37 15.08 -6.57 13.91
CA GLU A 37 14.72 -6.29 15.30
C GLU A 37 13.37 -6.91 15.67
N SER A 38 13.26 -7.36 16.91
CA SER A 38 12.03 -7.87 17.49
C SER A 38 11.65 -7.02 18.70
N ILE A 39 10.38 -6.63 18.79
CA ILE A 39 9.84 -5.84 19.90
C ILE A 39 8.67 -6.59 20.50
N ALA A 40 8.61 -6.64 21.83
CA ALA A 40 7.48 -7.15 22.58
C ALA A 40 6.87 -6.02 23.40
N ILE A 41 5.58 -5.76 23.21
CA ILE A 41 4.83 -4.72 23.93
C ILE A 41 3.84 -5.41 24.83
N GLN A 42 4.00 -5.27 26.14
CA GLN A 42 3.04 -5.72 27.13
C GLN A 42 2.02 -4.63 27.45
N PHE A 43 0.76 -5.02 27.53
CA PHE A 43 -0.35 -4.11 27.81
C PHE A 43 -1.46 -4.84 28.57
N ASN A 44 -2.40 -4.08 29.15
CA ASN A 44 -3.59 -4.63 29.79
C ASN A 44 -4.48 -5.29 28.72
N PRO A 45 -4.93 -6.56 28.89
CA PRO A 45 -5.86 -7.25 28.01
C PRO A 45 -7.12 -6.46 27.64
N ASP A 46 -7.61 -5.58 28.51
CA ASP A 46 -8.77 -4.72 28.25
C ASP A 46 -8.58 -3.78 27.04
N ASN A 47 -7.32 -3.51 26.66
CA ASN A 47 -6.99 -2.69 25.49
C ASN A 47 -6.96 -3.49 24.18
N LEU A 48 -7.12 -4.82 24.22
CA LEU A 48 -7.12 -5.67 23.03
C LEU A 48 -8.18 -5.25 21.99
N PRO A 49 -9.44 -4.95 22.36
CA PRO A 49 -10.45 -4.53 21.39
C PRO A 49 -10.12 -3.20 20.69
N VAL A 50 -9.45 -2.29 21.40
CA VAL A 50 -8.98 -1.02 20.83
C VAL A 50 -7.88 -1.26 19.80
N LEU A 51 -6.94 -2.16 20.11
CA LEU A 51 -5.88 -2.55 19.20
C LEU A 51 -6.43 -3.22 17.93
N GLU A 52 -7.39 -4.13 18.07
CA GLU A 52 -8.07 -4.76 16.93
C GLU A 52 -8.80 -3.74 16.05
N THR A 53 -9.47 -2.77 16.67
CA THR A 53 -10.14 -1.67 15.95
C THR A 53 -9.14 -0.83 15.17
N LEU A 54 -8.02 -0.46 15.80
CA LEU A 54 -6.94 0.29 15.15
C LEU A 54 -6.38 -0.46 13.94
N ILE A 55 -6.09 -1.76 14.09
CA ILE A 55 -5.59 -2.60 12.99
C ILE A 55 -6.60 -2.66 11.84
N SER A 56 -7.89 -2.80 12.14
CA SER A 56 -8.95 -2.84 11.14
C SER A 56 -9.01 -1.53 10.33
N GLU A 57 -8.98 -0.39 11.00
CA GLU A 57 -9.00 0.93 10.32
C GLU A 57 -7.74 1.17 9.49
N LEU A 58 -6.57 0.77 9.99
CA LEU A 58 -5.31 0.86 9.23
C LEU A 58 -5.36 0.02 7.94
N ARG A 59 -5.92 -1.19 7.99
CA ARG A 59 -6.10 -2.05 6.80
C ARG A 59 -7.05 -1.43 5.78
N LYS A 60 -8.12 -0.78 6.23
CA LYS A 60 -9.04 -0.05 5.34
C LYS A 60 -8.32 1.09 4.62
N LEU A 61 -7.51 1.87 5.35
CA LEU A 61 -6.71 2.95 4.79
C LEU A 61 -5.69 2.43 3.77
N GLU A 62 -4.99 1.33 4.09
CA GLU A 62 -4.04 0.69 3.18
C GLU A 62 -4.74 0.24 1.88
N THR A 63 -5.86 -0.47 2.01
CA THR A 63 -6.64 -0.94 0.86
C THR A 63 -7.10 0.23 -0.01
N HIS A 64 -7.60 1.30 0.61
CA HIS A 64 -8.02 2.50 -0.10
C HIS A 64 -6.84 3.17 -0.82
N SER A 65 -5.68 3.29 -0.17
CA SER A 65 -4.47 3.81 -0.81
C SER A 65 -4.04 2.95 -2.01
N GLN A 66 -4.14 1.64 -1.92
CA GLN A 66 -3.79 0.74 -3.03
C GLN A 66 -4.78 0.88 -4.19
N GLN A 67 -6.08 1.04 -3.90
CA GLN A 67 -7.10 1.30 -4.92
C GLN A 67 -6.84 2.61 -5.66
N LEU A 68 -6.49 3.69 -4.97
CA LEU A 68 -6.15 4.96 -5.60
C LEU A 68 -4.94 4.84 -6.54
N LYS A 69 -3.89 4.12 -6.11
CA LYS A 69 -2.73 3.84 -6.98
C LYS A 69 -3.11 3.04 -8.22
N LEU A 70 -4.00 2.04 -8.08
CA LEU A 70 -4.48 1.26 -9.23
C LEU A 70 -5.29 2.11 -10.20
N GLN A 71 -6.17 2.99 -9.70
CA GLN A 71 -6.94 3.91 -10.54
C GLN A 71 -6.03 4.87 -11.31
N ASP A 72 -5.01 5.41 -10.66
CA ASP A 72 -4.02 6.27 -11.31
C ASP A 72 -3.24 5.53 -12.42
N LEU A 73 -2.77 4.31 -12.14
CA LEU A 73 -2.12 3.47 -13.15
C LEU A 73 -3.05 3.15 -14.33
N GLN A 74 -4.31 2.82 -14.07
CA GLN A 74 -5.31 2.57 -15.13
C GLN A 74 -5.56 3.81 -16.00
N HIS A 75 -5.60 4.98 -15.36
CA HIS A 75 -5.73 6.24 -16.07
C HIS A 75 -4.52 6.52 -16.96
N GLN A 76 -3.30 6.33 -16.44
CA GLN A 76 -2.07 6.46 -17.24
C GLN A 76 -2.03 5.48 -18.43
N ILE A 77 -2.46 4.23 -18.25
CA ILE A 77 -2.56 3.25 -19.35
C ILE A 77 -3.55 3.72 -20.41
N SER A 78 -4.74 4.18 -20.00
CA SER A 78 -5.78 4.67 -20.93
C SER A 78 -5.29 5.88 -21.73
N GLN A 79 -4.53 6.78 -21.11
CA GLN A 79 -3.92 7.91 -21.81
C GLN A 79 -2.86 7.48 -22.81
N LEU A 80 -2.04 6.48 -22.47
CA LEU A 80 -1.04 5.91 -23.39
C LEU A 80 -1.71 5.24 -24.59
N ASP A 81 -2.77 4.46 -24.39
CA ASP A 81 -3.53 3.83 -25.48
C ASP A 81 -4.13 4.87 -26.44
N LEU A 82 -4.74 5.93 -25.91
CA LEU A 82 -5.25 7.05 -26.72
C LEU A 82 -4.12 7.77 -27.49
N SER A 83 -2.94 7.87 -26.89
CA SER A 83 -1.75 8.48 -27.51
C SER A 83 -1.17 7.60 -28.63
N LEU A 84 -1.28 6.28 -28.52
CA LEU A 84 -0.85 5.33 -29.53
C LEU A 84 -1.84 5.29 -30.70
N ASP A 85 -3.13 5.23 -30.44
CA ASP A 85 -4.18 5.23 -31.47
C ASP A 85 -4.19 6.52 -32.30
N SER A 86 -3.94 7.67 -31.65
CA SER A 86 -3.81 8.96 -32.34
C SER A 86 -2.54 9.06 -33.21
N ASN A 87 -1.44 8.42 -32.81
CA ASN A 87 -0.21 8.35 -33.61
C ASN A 87 -0.31 7.37 -34.80
N VAL A 88 -1.09 6.29 -34.67
CA VAL A 88 -1.31 5.31 -35.76
C VAL A 88 -2.31 5.85 -36.79
N ASN A 89 -3.35 6.58 -36.37
CA ASN A 89 -4.37 7.13 -37.27
C ASN A 89 -3.96 8.50 -37.89
N GLY A 90 -2.92 9.14 -37.37
CA GLY A 90 -2.42 10.43 -37.85
C GLY A 90 -1.38 10.38 -38.98
N ASN A 91 -0.83 9.21 -39.33
CA ASN A 91 0.35 9.14 -40.21
C ASN A 91 0.20 8.27 -41.48
N CYS A 92 -1.03 7.97 -41.92
CA CYS A 92 -1.31 7.31 -43.19
C CYS A 92 -2.00 8.24 -44.21
N LYS A 93 -1.57 9.50 -44.28
CA LYS A 93 -1.97 10.45 -45.34
C LYS A 93 -0.77 11.15 -45.99
N ALA A 94 0.27 10.38 -46.27
CA ALA A 94 1.29 10.70 -47.26
C ALA A 94 1.77 9.33 -47.76
N ILE A 95 1.35 8.82 -48.91
CA ILE A 95 1.90 9.13 -50.23
C ILE A 95 1.05 8.31 -51.21
N LEU A 96 0.11 8.90 -51.97
CA LEU A 96 -0.43 8.32 -53.22
C LEU A 96 -1.13 9.45 -54.00
N SER A 97 -0.36 10.44 -54.46
CA SER A 97 -0.80 11.43 -55.46
C SER A 97 0.40 11.96 -56.24
N ALA A 98 1.22 11.06 -56.81
CA ALA A 98 2.25 11.41 -57.78
C ALA A 98 2.44 10.22 -58.73
N GLY A 99 1.91 10.36 -59.95
CA GLY A 99 1.74 9.30 -60.94
C GLY A 99 0.25 9.01 -61.07
N GLU A 100 -0.48 9.52 -62.06
CA GLU A 100 -0.13 9.52 -63.48
C GLU A 100 -0.59 10.83 -64.14
N SER A 101 0.35 11.50 -64.80
CA SER A 101 0.08 12.44 -65.88
C SER A 101 1.15 12.13 -66.92
N PHE A 102 0.76 11.48 -68.01
CA PHE A 102 1.19 11.68 -69.40
C PHE A 102 0.44 10.68 -70.29
#